data_AF-X0XEI0-F1
#
_entry.id   AF-X0XEI0-F1
#
_cell.length_a   1.000
_cell.length_b   1.000
_cell.length_c   1.000
_cell.angle_alpha   90.00
_cell.angle_beta   90.00
_cell.angle_gamma   90.00
#
_symmetry.space_group_name_H-M   'P 1'
#
loop_
_entity.id
_entity.type
_entity.pdbx_description
1 polymer ?
#
loop_
_entity_poly.entity_id
_entity_poly.type
_entity_poly.pdbx_seq_one_letter_code
_entity_poly.pdbx_strand_id
1 'polypeptide(L)'
;KLERLQAFADGSPLGWSDDDLCKVDLAYHHIDPVVSLYSTLKEREDMRLVVAEGHVRQAVDDPPAGTRAYGRARVVQSLAELGADGLIPWRNLRRGLGELTIWDASLYLVYQYVEDWRDLEASGLWDVVPYLIDWSSVAVKGHVLELPDPFERYEDESAEFAGLLPAILSGE
;
A
#
# COMPACT_ATOMS: atom_id res chain seq x y z
N LYS A 1 5.20 -19.39 -18.92
CA LYS A 1 3.95 -18.90 -19.53
C LYS A 1 3.76 -19.37 -20.98
N LEU A 2 4.60 -18.96 -21.94
CA LEU A 2 4.44 -19.30 -23.37
C LEU A 2 4.25 -20.80 -23.61
N GLU A 3 5.04 -21.66 -22.97
CA GLU A 3 4.91 -23.13 -23.08
C GLU A 3 3.50 -23.65 -22.74
N ARG A 4 2.81 -23.05 -21.76
CA ARG A 4 1.46 -23.47 -21.38
C ARG A 4 0.40 -22.97 -22.35
N LEU A 5 0.60 -21.77 -22.89
CA LEU A 5 -0.26 -21.23 -23.95
C LEU A 5 -0.12 -22.04 -25.24
N GLN A 6 1.11 -22.38 -25.62
CA GLN A 6 1.38 -23.24 -26.78
C GLN A 6 0.75 -24.63 -26.58
N ALA A 7 0.91 -25.25 -25.42
CA ALA A 7 0.30 -26.54 -25.13
C ALA A 7 -1.25 -26.51 -25.20
N PHE A 8 -1.88 -25.41 -24.78
CA PHE A 8 -3.33 -25.22 -24.94
C PHE A 8 -3.70 -25.03 -26.41
N ALA A 9 -2.99 -24.16 -27.13
CA ALA A 9 -3.22 -23.89 -28.55
C ALA A 9 -3.06 -25.16 -29.40
N ASP A 10 -2.02 -25.97 -29.15
CA ASP A 10 -1.78 -27.24 -29.86
C ASP A 10 -2.91 -28.27 -29.65
N GLY A 11 -3.60 -28.19 -28.50
CA GLY A 11 -4.75 -29.03 -28.17
C GLY A 11 -6.10 -28.50 -28.65
N SER A 12 -6.17 -27.23 -29.09
CA SER A 12 -7.40 -26.60 -29.55
C SER A 12 -7.56 -26.70 -31.07
N PRO A 13 -8.76 -27.02 -31.59
CA PRO A 13 -9.03 -26.97 -33.04
C PRO A 13 -8.97 -25.54 -33.60
N LEU A 14 -9.08 -24.51 -32.75
CA LEU A 14 -8.95 -23.10 -33.12
C LEU A 14 -7.51 -22.58 -32.98
N GLY A 15 -6.61 -23.39 -32.40
CA GLY A 15 -5.21 -23.02 -32.21
C GLY A 15 -5.06 -21.76 -31.37
N TRP A 16 -4.19 -20.86 -31.85
CA TRP A 16 -3.97 -19.54 -31.23
C TRP A 16 -5.15 -18.57 -31.31
N SER A 17 -6.16 -18.88 -32.14
CA SER A 17 -7.37 -18.08 -32.29
C SER A 17 -8.49 -18.50 -31.34
N ASP A 18 -8.23 -19.44 -30.43
CA ASP A 18 -9.18 -19.83 -29.40
C ASP A 18 -9.31 -18.72 -28.33
N ASP A 19 -10.50 -18.13 -28.18
CA ASP A 19 -10.76 -17.09 -27.18
C ASP A 19 -10.49 -17.57 -25.74
N ASP A 20 -10.55 -18.88 -25.49
CA ASP A 20 -10.26 -19.47 -24.18
C ASP A 20 -8.77 -19.38 -23.80
N LEU A 21 -7.86 -19.13 -24.76
CA LEU A 21 -6.45 -18.85 -24.44
C LEU A 21 -6.30 -17.62 -23.54
N CYS A 22 -7.19 -16.63 -23.66
CA CYS A 22 -7.20 -15.46 -22.80
C CYS A 22 -7.43 -15.85 -21.33
N LYS A 23 -8.27 -16.86 -21.08
CA LYS A 23 -8.52 -17.37 -19.73
C LYS A 23 -7.26 -18.02 -19.15
N VAL A 24 -6.52 -18.78 -19.96
CA VAL A 24 -5.25 -19.41 -19.54
C VAL A 24 -4.18 -18.36 -19.25
N ASP A 25 -4.10 -17.31 -20.08
CA ASP A 25 -3.22 -16.18 -19.86
C ASP A 25 -3.53 -15.50 -18.52
N LEU A 26 -4.79 -15.10 -18.30
CA LEU A 26 -5.22 -14.45 -17.07
C LEU A 26 -5.03 -15.34 -15.84
N ALA A 27 -5.36 -16.63 -15.94
CA ALA A 27 -5.17 -17.58 -14.86
C ALA A 27 -3.70 -17.73 -14.44
N TYR A 28 -2.74 -17.55 -15.36
CA TYR A 28 -1.32 -17.56 -15.02
C TYR A 28 -0.93 -16.45 -14.03
N HIS A 29 -1.56 -15.28 -14.12
CA HIS A 29 -1.27 -14.10 -13.30
C HIS A 29 -2.19 -13.94 -12.09
N HIS A 30 -3.15 -14.86 -11.91
CA HIS A 30 -4.09 -14.77 -10.82
C HIS A 30 -3.39 -14.93 -9.47
N ILE A 31 -3.76 -14.10 -8.48
CA ILE A 31 -3.14 -14.09 -7.14
C ILE A 31 -3.76 -15.12 -6.19
N ASP A 32 -5.04 -15.47 -6.38
CA ASP A 32 -5.67 -16.55 -5.62
C ASP A 32 -5.03 -17.89 -6.02
N PRO A 33 -4.37 -18.60 -5.08
CA PRO A 33 -3.66 -19.84 -5.37
C PRO A 33 -4.57 -20.95 -5.93
N VAL A 34 -5.88 -20.93 -5.62
CA VAL A 34 -6.84 -21.93 -6.12
C VAL A 34 -7.11 -21.76 -7.62
N VAL A 35 -7.04 -20.54 -8.13
CA VAL A 35 -7.28 -20.19 -9.54
C VAL A 35 -5.97 -20.10 -10.33
N SER A 36 -4.88 -19.74 -9.65
CA SER A 36 -3.59 -19.42 -10.23
C SER A 36 -2.92 -20.63 -10.89
N LEU A 37 -2.74 -20.55 -12.21
CA LEU A 37 -1.94 -21.54 -12.94
C LEU A 37 -0.47 -21.48 -12.51
N TYR A 38 0.10 -20.30 -12.20
CA TYR A 38 1.46 -20.20 -11.67
C TYR A 38 1.59 -20.93 -10.32
N SER A 39 0.62 -20.78 -9.42
CA SER A 39 0.64 -21.47 -8.12
C SER A 39 0.58 -22.98 -8.29
N THR A 40 -0.25 -23.48 -9.20
CA THR A 40 -0.29 -24.92 -9.57
C THR A 40 1.07 -25.41 -10.09
N LEU A 41 1.75 -24.62 -10.92
CA LEU A 41 3.07 -24.99 -11.45
C LEU A 41 4.16 -24.97 -10.37
N LYS A 42 4.09 -24.00 -9.46
CA LYS A 42 4.96 -23.90 -8.30
C LYS A 42 4.80 -25.11 -7.38
N GLU A 43 3.59 -25.57 -7.10
CA GLU A 43 3.31 -26.77 -6.30
C GLU A 43 3.85 -28.06 -6.92
N ARG A 44 3.92 -28.12 -8.26
CA ARG A 44 4.48 -29.25 -9.01
C ARG A 44 6.00 -29.20 -9.17
N GLU A 45 6.67 -28.21 -8.56
CA GLU A 45 8.11 -27.95 -8.69
C GLU A 45 8.56 -27.60 -10.13
N ASP A 46 7.61 -27.23 -11.01
CA ASP A 46 7.90 -26.81 -12.38
C ASP A 46 8.46 -25.36 -12.43
N MET A 47 8.44 -24.63 -11.30
CA MET A 47 8.92 -23.26 -11.19
C MET A 47 10.17 -23.18 -10.32
N ARG A 48 11.20 -22.51 -10.82
CA ARG A 48 12.39 -22.17 -10.02
C ARG A 48 12.09 -21.00 -9.09
N LEU A 49 12.10 -21.26 -7.79
CA LEU A 49 12.00 -20.22 -6.77
C LEU A 49 13.36 -19.56 -6.52
N VAL A 50 13.37 -18.24 -6.36
CA VAL A 50 14.57 -17.45 -6.02
C VAL A 50 14.56 -16.98 -4.56
N VAL A 51 13.43 -17.13 -3.87
CA VAL A 51 13.23 -16.82 -2.45
C VAL A 51 12.45 -17.96 -1.82
N ALA A 52 12.78 -18.32 -0.58
CA ALA A 52 12.04 -19.34 0.18
C ALA A 52 10.69 -18.80 0.68
N GLU A 53 9.66 -19.66 0.72
CA GLU A 53 8.32 -19.30 1.23
C GLU A 53 8.33 -18.72 2.65
N GLY A 54 9.29 -19.13 3.49
CA GLY A 54 9.48 -18.56 4.82
C GLY A 54 9.77 -17.05 4.78
N HIS A 55 10.67 -16.62 3.90
CA HIS A 55 10.99 -15.20 3.74
C HIS A 55 9.85 -14.40 3.12
N VAL A 56 9.09 -14.99 2.19
CA VAL A 56 7.89 -14.34 1.62
C VAL A 56 6.85 -14.09 2.71
N ARG A 57 6.58 -15.10 3.55
CA ARG A 57 5.65 -14.96 4.68
C ARG A 57 6.12 -13.93 5.69
N GLN A 58 7.40 -13.92 6.02
CA GLN A 58 7.98 -12.95 6.93
C GLN A 58 7.83 -11.51 6.41
N ALA A 59 8.07 -11.30 5.11
CA ALA A 59 7.97 -9.98 4.47
C ALA A 59 6.54 -9.39 4.42
N VAL A 60 5.51 -10.16 4.81
CA VAL A 60 4.15 -9.63 5.00
C VAL A 60 4.11 -8.65 6.16
N ASP A 61 4.80 -8.97 7.25
CA ASP A 61 4.78 -8.20 8.49
C ASP A 61 6.09 -7.40 8.70
N ASP A 62 7.21 -7.92 8.20
CA ASP A 62 8.53 -7.33 8.39
C ASP A 62 8.97 -6.47 7.20
N PRO A 63 9.29 -5.19 7.42
CA PRO A 63 9.84 -4.32 6.38
C PRO A 63 11.29 -4.71 6.06
N PRO A 64 11.82 -4.28 4.89
CA PRO A 64 13.24 -4.34 4.60
C PRO A 64 14.07 -3.54 5.64
N ALA A 65 14.92 -4.23 6.40
CA ALA A 65 15.62 -3.66 7.56
C ALA A 65 16.65 -2.55 7.25
N GLY A 66 17.24 -2.57 6.05
CA GLY A 66 18.31 -1.64 5.64
C GLY A 66 17.86 -0.48 4.77
N THR A 67 16.60 -0.06 4.89
CA THR A 67 16.02 1.04 4.11
C THR A 67 15.04 1.83 4.94
N ARG A 68 14.62 3.00 4.46
CA ARG A 68 13.62 3.84 5.14
C ARG A 68 12.26 3.19 5.32
N ALA A 69 12.00 2.09 4.60
CA ALA A 69 10.81 1.28 4.83
C ALA A 69 10.76 0.73 6.27
N TYR A 70 11.91 0.51 6.91
CA TYR A 70 12.00 0.15 8.32
C TYR A 70 11.41 1.26 9.21
N GLY A 71 11.98 2.47 9.15
CA GLY A 71 11.49 3.61 9.94
C GLY A 71 10.03 3.93 9.68
N ARG A 72 9.59 3.91 8.40
CA ARG A 72 8.17 4.11 8.07
C ARG A 72 7.27 3.03 8.70
N ALA A 73 7.64 1.76 8.61
CA ALA A 73 6.85 0.67 9.18
C ALA A 73 6.72 0.79 10.70
N ARG A 74 7.76 1.25 11.41
CA ARG A 74 7.69 1.50 12.86
C ARG A 74 6.61 2.53 13.20
N VAL A 75 6.55 3.64 12.47
CA VAL A 75 5.50 4.66 12.67
C VAL A 75 4.12 4.12 12.32
N VAL A 76 3.98 3.37 11.20
CA VAL A 76 2.72 2.74 10.80
C VAL A 76 2.21 1.76 11.86
N GLN A 77 3.09 0.93 12.43
CA GLN A 77 2.75 0.00 13.50
C GLN A 77 2.24 0.75 14.74
N SER A 78 2.94 1.80 15.18
CA SER A 78 2.49 2.60 16.32
C SER A 78 1.16 3.31 16.07
N LEU A 79 0.92 3.83 14.86
CA LEU A 79 -0.38 4.40 14.49
C LEU A 79 -1.51 3.34 14.56
N ALA A 80 -1.25 2.12 14.08
CA ALA A 80 -2.21 1.02 14.13
C ALA A 80 -2.49 0.58 15.58
N GLU A 81 -1.46 0.46 16.42
CA GLU A 81 -1.59 0.13 17.85
C GLU A 81 -2.41 1.17 18.62
N LEU A 82 -2.27 2.45 18.24
CA LEU A 82 -3.03 3.57 18.80
C LEU A 82 -4.44 3.72 18.22
N GLY A 83 -4.83 2.87 17.25
CA GLY A 83 -6.15 2.93 16.62
C GLY A 83 -6.38 4.20 15.78
N ALA A 84 -5.31 4.74 15.18
CA ALA A 84 -5.37 5.98 14.40
C ALA A 84 -6.27 5.86 13.16
N ASP A 85 -6.52 4.65 12.64
CA ASP A 85 -7.48 4.39 11.56
C ASP A 85 -8.91 4.83 11.91
N GLY A 86 -9.27 4.78 13.19
CA GLY A 86 -10.53 5.31 13.72
C GLY A 86 -10.64 6.83 13.67
N LEU A 87 -9.51 7.54 13.51
CA LEU A 87 -9.46 9.00 13.36
C LEU A 87 -9.80 9.44 11.93
N ILE A 88 -9.71 8.53 10.95
CA ILE A 88 -10.11 8.85 9.58
C ILE A 88 -11.63 9.03 9.55
N PRO A 89 -12.15 10.21 9.16
CA PRO A 89 -13.58 10.46 9.14
C PRO A 89 -14.23 9.81 7.90
N TRP A 90 -14.17 8.49 7.78
CA TRP A 90 -14.66 7.70 6.64
C TRP A 90 -16.10 8.04 6.22
N ARG A 91 -16.95 8.35 7.21
CA ARG A 91 -18.36 8.76 6.97
C ARG A 91 -18.45 10.07 6.19
N ASN A 92 -17.51 10.99 6.41
CA ASN A 92 -17.47 12.28 5.74
C ASN A 92 -16.84 12.13 4.34
N LEU A 93 -15.78 11.32 4.22
CA LEU A 93 -15.10 11.05 2.94
C LEU A 93 -16.01 10.34 1.91
N ARG A 94 -16.88 9.42 2.35
CA ARG A 94 -17.82 8.69 1.46
C ARG A 94 -18.83 9.60 0.75
N ARG A 95 -19.13 10.79 1.28
CA ARG A 95 -20.10 11.72 0.67
C ARG A 95 -19.53 12.57 -0.47
N GLY A 96 -18.22 12.48 -0.78
CA GLY A 96 -17.54 13.42 -1.67
C GLY A 96 -16.86 12.84 -2.92
N LEU A 97 -16.92 11.53 -3.19
CA LEU A 97 -16.32 10.99 -4.42
C LEU A 97 -17.22 11.29 -5.64
N GLY A 98 -16.99 12.42 -6.32
CA GLY A 98 -17.52 12.59 -7.69
C GLY A 98 -17.67 14.00 -8.29
N GLU A 99 -17.78 15.11 -7.57
CA GLU A 99 -18.03 16.43 -8.21
C GLU A 99 -17.74 17.65 -7.30
N LEU A 100 -17.53 18.80 -7.95
CA LEU A 100 -17.02 20.12 -7.52
C LEU A 100 -17.71 20.78 -6.27
N THR A 101 -16.92 21.57 -5.53
CA THR A 101 -17.24 22.24 -4.24
C THR A 101 -18.06 23.55 -4.33
N ILE A 102 -18.98 23.75 -3.36
CA ILE A 102 -19.36 25.04 -2.75
C ILE A 102 -19.18 24.93 -1.22
N TRP A 103 -18.69 25.99 -0.57
CA TRP A 103 -18.29 26.08 0.84
C TRP A 103 -19.45 26.33 1.84
N ASP A 104 -19.61 25.49 2.87
CA ASP A 104 -20.15 25.83 4.20
C ASP A 104 -19.50 24.99 5.32
N ALA A 105 -19.78 25.32 6.59
CA ALA A 105 -19.17 24.80 7.83
C ALA A 105 -19.25 23.27 8.06
N SER A 106 -19.74 22.50 7.10
CA SER A 106 -20.14 21.11 7.30
C SER A 106 -19.51 20.10 6.34
N LEU A 107 -18.65 20.52 5.39
CA LEU A 107 -18.18 19.61 4.34
C LEU A 107 -16.74 19.89 3.87
N TYR A 108 -15.87 18.88 3.97
CA TYR A 108 -14.51 18.92 3.45
C TYR A 108 -14.39 17.99 2.23
N LEU A 109 -14.01 18.54 1.08
CA LEU A 109 -13.65 17.81 -0.13
C LEU A 109 -12.25 18.23 -0.56
N VAL A 110 -11.36 17.26 -0.76
CA VAL A 110 -9.99 17.47 -1.23
C VAL A 110 -9.90 16.85 -2.62
N TYR A 111 -9.86 17.68 -3.66
CA TYR A 111 -9.53 17.25 -5.02
C TYR A 111 -8.34 18.07 -5.53
N GLN A 112 -7.30 18.10 -4.72
CA GLN A 112 -5.97 18.44 -5.18
C GLN A 112 -5.17 17.15 -5.12
N TYR A 113 -4.39 16.88 -6.16
CA TYR A 113 -3.36 15.87 -6.04
C TYR A 113 -2.49 16.29 -4.84
N VAL A 114 -2.42 15.43 -3.82
CA VAL A 114 -1.53 15.59 -2.67
C VAL A 114 -0.35 14.68 -2.94
N GLU A 115 0.78 15.23 -3.40
CA GLU A 115 2.03 14.50 -3.57
C GLU A 115 2.66 14.20 -2.22
N ASP A 116 2.70 15.22 -1.37
CA ASP A 116 3.31 15.11 -0.05
C ASP A 116 2.59 15.98 0.98
N TRP A 117 3.17 16.03 2.17
CA TRP A 117 2.63 16.78 3.28
C TRP A 117 2.59 18.30 3.03
N ARG A 118 3.47 18.85 2.18
CA ARG A 118 3.51 20.29 1.87
C ARG A 118 2.24 20.71 1.13
N ASP A 119 1.66 19.83 0.32
CA ASP A 119 0.37 20.07 -0.33
C ASP A 119 -0.79 20.12 0.69
N LEU A 120 -0.74 19.27 1.74
CA LEU A 120 -1.72 19.32 2.83
C LEU A 120 -1.63 20.61 3.64
N GLU A 121 -0.40 21.09 3.89
CA GLU A 121 -0.16 22.36 4.57
C GLU A 121 -0.67 23.53 3.70
N ALA A 122 -0.28 23.58 2.43
CA ALA A 122 -0.64 24.66 1.51
C ALA A 122 -2.16 24.75 1.25
N SER A 123 -2.87 23.63 1.33
CA SER A 123 -4.33 23.56 1.17
C SER A 123 -5.11 23.84 2.47
N GLY A 124 -4.43 23.96 3.62
CA GLY A 124 -5.06 24.18 4.93
C GLY A 124 -5.85 22.97 5.44
N LEU A 125 -5.56 21.77 4.94
CA LEU A 125 -6.28 20.52 5.27
C LEU A 125 -5.64 19.73 6.41
N TRP A 126 -4.58 20.28 6.96
CA TRP A 126 -3.72 19.66 7.96
C TRP A 126 -4.46 19.21 9.23
N ASP A 127 -5.47 19.98 9.66
CA ASP A 127 -6.31 19.64 10.81
C ASP A 127 -7.35 18.54 10.51
N VAL A 128 -7.68 18.38 9.22
CA VAL A 128 -8.72 17.47 8.72
C VAL A 128 -8.15 16.08 8.44
N VAL A 129 -6.96 16.01 7.86
CA VAL A 129 -6.28 14.74 7.55
C VAL A 129 -5.51 14.29 8.80
N PRO A 130 -5.87 13.15 9.43
CA PRO A 130 -5.24 12.75 10.69
C PRO A 130 -3.77 12.37 10.51
N TYR A 131 -3.45 11.72 9.39
CA TYR A 131 -2.09 11.42 9.00
C TYR A 131 -1.98 11.21 7.48
N LEU A 132 -0.77 11.42 6.96
CA LEU A 132 -0.36 11.09 5.59
C LEU A 132 0.91 10.24 5.68
N ILE A 133 0.93 9.12 4.96
CA ILE A 133 2.09 8.25 4.87
C ILE A 133 2.54 8.25 3.42
N ASP A 134 3.76 8.71 3.17
CA ASP A 134 4.41 8.72 1.86
C ASP A 134 5.70 7.87 1.89
N TRP A 135 6.29 7.62 0.72
CA TRP A 135 7.59 6.99 0.56
C TRP A 135 8.71 7.72 1.29
N SER A 136 8.66 9.04 1.33
CA SER A 136 9.74 9.89 1.85
C SER A 136 9.39 10.58 3.16
N SER A 137 8.15 10.49 3.65
CA SER A 137 7.74 11.16 4.88
C SER A 137 6.54 10.49 5.54
N VAL A 138 6.37 10.76 6.84
CA VAL A 138 5.13 10.47 7.57
C VAL A 138 4.70 11.74 8.29
N ALA A 139 3.49 12.22 8.01
CA ALA A 139 2.92 13.40 8.64
C ALA A 139 1.72 13.03 9.51
N VAL A 140 1.65 13.58 10.73
CA VAL A 140 0.58 13.35 11.70
C VAL A 140 0.28 14.67 12.42
N LYS A 141 -0.93 15.21 12.24
CA LYS A 141 -1.52 16.33 13.01
C LYS A 141 -0.64 17.58 13.28
N GLY A 142 0.38 17.88 12.49
CA GLY A 142 1.34 18.94 12.85
C GLY A 142 2.75 18.58 12.47
N HIS A 143 3.04 17.30 12.63
CA HIS A 143 4.36 16.80 12.84
C HIS A 143 4.74 15.93 11.67
N VAL A 144 5.96 16.14 11.18
CA VAL A 144 6.47 15.44 10.01
C VAL A 144 7.77 14.74 10.37
N LEU A 145 7.82 13.45 10.10
CA LEU A 145 9.05 12.69 10.02
C LEU A 145 9.47 12.59 8.56
N GLU A 146 10.59 13.24 8.20
CA GLU A 146 11.19 13.15 6.87
C GLU A 146 12.18 11.98 6.81
N LEU A 147 12.13 11.23 5.70
CA LEU A 147 12.93 10.03 5.42
C LEU A 147 13.61 10.15 4.02
N PRO A 148 14.46 11.17 3.81
CA PRO A 148 14.94 11.54 2.48
C PRO A 148 15.86 10.52 1.81
N ASP A 149 16.71 9.82 2.56
CA ASP A 149 17.62 8.80 2.04
C ASP A 149 16.91 7.43 1.99
N PRO A 150 16.69 6.84 0.80
CA PRO A 150 16.06 5.52 0.71
C PRO A 150 16.84 4.39 1.36
N PHE A 151 18.15 4.55 1.57
CA PHE A 151 19.05 3.52 2.10
C PHE A 151 19.35 3.67 3.60
N GLU A 152 18.87 4.74 4.25
CA GLU A 152 18.96 4.91 5.69
C GLU A 152 17.73 4.29 6.37
N ARG A 153 17.87 3.72 7.57
CA ARG A 153 16.78 2.98 8.23
C ARG A 153 15.92 3.82 9.17
N TYR A 154 16.44 4.95 9.64
CA TYR A 154 15.76 5.90 10.52
C TYR A 154 15.21 5.27 11.82
N GLU A 155 15.99 4.39 12.46
CA GLU A 155 15.53 3.66 13.65
C GLU A 155 15.27 4.59 14.83
N ASP A 156 16.22 5.46 15.15
CA ASP A 156 16.12 6.35 16.29
C ASP A 156 15.07 7.44 16.05
N GLU A 157 15.06 8.04 14.86
CA GLU A 157 14.11 9.09 14.48
C GLU A 157 12.67 8.58 14.45
N SER A 158 12.45 7.37 13.91
CA SER A 158 11.13 6.75 13.92
C SER A 158 10.67 6.34 15.32
N ALA A 159 11.60 5.90 16.19
CA ALA A 159 11.29 5.57 17.58
C ALA A 159 10.93 6.82 18.39
N GLU A 160 11.69 7.91 18.22
CA GLU A 160 11.38 9.20 18.84
C GLU A 160 10.02 9.71 18.37
N PHE A 161 9.79 9.74 17.05
CA PHE A 161 8.52 10.18 16.48
C PHE A 161 7.34 9.33 16.95
N ALA A 162 7.49 8.01 16.98
CA ALA A 162 6.49 7.08 17.52
C ALA A 162 6.17 7.35 19.00
N GLY A 163 7.17 7.71 19.80
CA GLY A 163 6.99 8.09 21.20
C GLY A 163 6.17 9.37 21.40
N LEU A 164 6.15 10.27 20.42
CA LEU A 164 5.36 11.50 20.44
C LEU A 164 3.90 11.29 20.00
N LEU A 165 3.61 10.22 19.24
CA LEU A 165 2.27 9.98 18.67
C LEU A 165 1.13 10.02 19.69
N PRO A 166 1.24 9.45 20.91
CA PRO A 166 0.14 9.51 21.88
C PRO A 166 -0.30 10.94 22.21
N ALA A 167 0.66 11.87 22.39
CA ALA A 167 0.38 13.27 22.66
C ALA A 167 -0.16 14.00 21.41
N ILE A 168 0.48 13.76 20.27
CA ILE A 168 0.07 14.34 18.98
C ILE A 168 -1.38 13.97 18.64
N LEU A 169 -1.78 12.72 18.88
CA LEU A 169 -3.12 12.23 18.58
C LEU A 169 -4.17 12.64 19.63
N SER A 170 -3.79 12.87 20.88
CA SER A 170 -4.69 13.39 21.92
C SER A 170 -4.92 14.90 21.81
N GLY A 171 -4.05 15.62 21.11
CA GLY A 171 -4.12 17.07 20.95
C GLY A 171 -3.56 17.86 22.14
N GLU A 172 -2.67 17.24 22.92
CA GLU A 172 -1.86 17.87 23.98
C GLU A 172 -0.55 18.43 23.43
#